data_AF-E2D5W0-F1
#
_entry.id   AF-E2D5W0-F1
#
_cell.length_a   1.000
_cell.length_b   1.000
_cell.length_c   1.000
_cell.angle_alpha   90.00
_cell.angle_beta   90.00
_cell.angle_gamma   90.00
#
_symmetry.space_group_name_H-M   'P 1'
#
loop_
_entity.id
_entity.type
_entity.pdbx_description
1 polymer ?
#
loop_
_entity_poly.entity_id
_entity_poly.type
_entity_poly.pdbx_seq_one_letter_code
_entity_poly.pdbx_strand_id
1 'polypeptide(L)' 'GNERFRCPEALFQPSFLGMESCGIHETTFNSIMKCDVDIR' A
#
# COMPACT_ATOMS: atom_id res chain seq x y z
N GLY A 1 -7.10 -19.44 -11.96
CA GLY A 1 -6.25 -18.34 -12.44
C GLY A 1 -5.68 -17.61 -11.25
N ASN A 2 -4.40 -17.83 -10.95
CA ASN A 2 -3.69 -17.22 -9.82
C ASN A 2 -3.55 -15.70 -9.97
N GLU A 3 -3.73 -15.20 -11.18
CA GLU A 3 -3.71 -13.78 -11.55
C GLU A 3 -4.83 -13.01 -10.84
N ARG A 4 -5.98 -13.66 -10.60
CA ARG A 4 -7.12 -13.04 -9.90
C ARG A 4 -6.80 -12.61 -8.47
N PHE A 5 -5.82 -13.26 -7.84
CA PHE A 5 -5.38 -12.92 -6.48
C PHE A 5 -4.06 -12.15 -6.51
N ARG A 6 -3.12 -12.52 -7.38
CA ARG A 6 -1.82 -11.85 -7.46
C ARG A 6 -1.89 -10.41 -7.96
N CYS A 7 -2.75 -10.11 -8.95
CA CYS A 7 -2.91 -8.74 -9.44
C CYS A 7 -3.38 -7.76 -8.36
N PRO A 8 -4.47 -8.03 -7.60
CA PRO A 8 -4.87 -7.12 -6.53
C PRO A 8 -3.92 -7.15 -5.34
N GLU A 9 -3.26 -8.27 -5.04
CA GLU A 9 -2.31 -8.37 -3.92
C GLU A 9 -1.09 -7.46 -4.13
N ALA A 10 -0.70 -7.16 -5.37
CA ALA A 10 0.40 -6.23 -5.66
C ALA A 10 0.16 -4.80 -5.12
N LEU A 11 -1.10 -4.40 -4.86
CA LEU A 11 -1.41 -3.12 -4.20
C LEU A 11 -1.03 -3.11 -2.72
N PHE A 12 -1.09 -4.28 -2.07
CA PHE A 12 -0.75 -4.45 -0.66
C PHE A 12 0.69 -4.93 -0.48
N GLN A 13 1.22 -5.68 -1.45
CA GLN A 13 2.58 -6.22 -1.50
C GLN A 13 3.27 -5.88 -2.83
N PRO A 14 3.76 -4.64 -3.01
CA PRO A 14 4.42 -4.20 -4.25
C PRO A 14 5.67 -5.01 -4.63
N SER A 15 6.27 -5.73 -3.67
CA SER A 15 7.40 -6.64 -3.89
C SER A 15 7.09 -7.76 -4.89
N PHE A 16 5.82 -8.11 -5.10
CA PHE A 16 5.41 -9.05 -6.15
C PHE A 16 5.67 -8.54 -7.57
N LEU A 17 5.81 -7.24 -7.73
CA LEU A 17 6.21 -6.59 -8.98
C LEU A 17 7.71 -6.21 -8.98
N GLY A 18 8.46 -6.57 -7.93
CA GLY A 18 9.86 -6.15 -7.75
C GLY A 18 10.02 -4.67 -7.40
N MET A 19 8.97 -4.02 -6.91
CA MET A 19 8.99 -2.61 -6.53
C MET A 19 9.31 -2.46 -5.05
N GLU A 20 10.27 -1.59 -4.72
CA GLU A 20 10.57 -1.19 -3.33
C GLU A 20 9.67 -0.03 -2.91
N SER A 21 8.37 -0.30 -2.77
CA SER A 21 7.36 0.65 -2.29
C SER A 21 6.52 0.03 -1.19
N CYS A 22 6.02 0.88 -0.28
CA CYS A 22 5.00 0.50 0.70
C CYS A 22 3.68 0.13 0.01
N GLY A 23 2.93 -0.79 0.61
CA GLY A 23 1.56 -1.09 0.19
C GLY A 23 0.61 0.09 0.44
N ILE A 24 -0.58 0.05 -0.16
CA ILE A 24 -1.56 1.14 -0.04
C ILE A 24 -2.03 1.37 1.41
N HIS A 25 -2.08 0.30 2.22
CA HIS A 25 -2.48 0.35 3.62
C HIS A 25 -1.46 1.14 4.46
N GLU A 26 -0.17 0.85 4.30
CA GLU A 26 0.92 1.61 4.91
C GLU A 26 0.99 3.05 4.38
N THR A 27 0.85 3.23 3.06
CA THR A 27 0.91 4.55 2.43
C THR A 27 -0.22 5.45 2.95
N THR A 28 -1.43 4.91 3.09
CA THR A 28 -2.58 5.63 3.66
C THR A 28 -2.32 6.00 5.12
N PHE A 29 -1.88 5.04 5.93
CA PHE A 29 -1.54 5.29 7.33
C PHE A 29 -0.43 6.35 7.47
N ASN A 30 0.64 6.22 6.70
CA ASN A 30 1.76 7.17 6.69
C ASN A 30 1.30 8.56 6.25
N SER A 31 0.37 8.66 5.30
CA SER A 31 -0.19 9.94 4.88
C SER A 31 -1.01 10.59 6.00
N ILE A 32 -1.89 9.82 6.66
CA ILE A 32 -2.70 10.30 7.79
C ILE A 32 -1.78 10.74 8.95
N MET A 33 -0.77 9.94 9.26
CA MET A 33 0.16 10.24 10.36
C MET A 33 1.06 11.46 10.09
N LYS A 34 1.26 11.83 8.82
CA LYS A 34 1.97 13.05 8.41
C LYS A 34 1.10 14.30 8.46
N CYS A 35 -0.22 14.15 8.50
CA CYS A 35 -1.12 15.29 8.69
C CYS A 35 -0.99 15.85 10.10
N ASP A 36 -1.36 17.13 10.28
CA ASP A 36 -1.45 17.76 11.60
C ASP A 36 -2.38 16.95 12.52
N VAL A 37 -2.08 16.92 13.82
CA VAL A 37 -2.88 16.18 14.81
C VAL A 37 -4.32 16.66 14.84
N ASP A 38 -4.57 17.93 14.53
CA ASP A 38 -5.91 18.52 14.55
C ASP A 38 -6.77 18.11 13.35
N ILE A 39 -6.17 17.57 12.28
CA ILE A 39 -6.87 17.25 11.02
C ILE A 39 -6.86 15.76 10.66
N ARG A 40 -6.15 14.93 11.43
CA ARG A 40 -6.00 13.50 11.15
C ARG A 40 -6.94 12.62 11.96
#